data_AF-A0A2H5YZP3-F1
#
_entry.id   AF-A0A2H5YZP3-F1
#
_cell.length_a   1.000
_cell.length_b   1.000
_cell.length_c   1.000
_cell.angle_alpha   90.00
_cell.angle_beta   90.00
_cell.angle_gamma   90.00
#
_symmetry.space_group_name_H-M   'P 1'
#
loop_
_entity.id
_entity.type
_entity.pdbx_description
1 polymer ?
#
loop_
_entity_poly.entity_id
_entity_poly.type
_entity_poly.pdbx_seq_one_letter_code
_entity_poly.pdbx_strand_id
1 'polypeptide(L)'
;MKNRLVLAGALGLATLVVALLLLRQTALLASIPGLAQVESAAEARRDGQDTPVLRVAGRPVTVADLDEMERWTVANLDWMRDALTNTTDEGQRALLERHIALIEAYGTPTVALAALIRDRALEAAAEREGLWPDEATVRARVERDRALAATSGDARLAAYIRTFGEQAYWNDWYPRVAAREIALERLYEAHTGHLSDLQQRQALWLETERSIVQEAGIEVVEDERLPASVDSALRYLDEYWKLTEDSVSS
;
A
#
# COMPACT_ATOMS: atom_id res chain seq x y z
N MET A 1 3.48 -32.43 -8.89
CA MET A 1 3.67 -32.24 -7.43
C MET A 1 3.41 -30.77 -7.09
N LYS A 2 2.32 -30.55 -6.33
CA LYS A 2 1.94 -29.37 -5.52
C LYS A 2 2.08 -27.97 -6.12
N ASN A 3 0.95 -27.49 -6.67
CA ASN A 3 0.61 -26.07 -6.79
C ASN A 3 0.80 -25.38 -5.43
N ARG A 4 1.82 -24.53 -5.32
CA ARG A 4 2.00 -23.62 -4.18
C ARG A 4 1.21 -22.35 -4.47
N LEU A 5 -0.09 -22.39 -4.13
CA LEU A 5 -0.96 -21.22 -4.08
C LEU A 5 -0.42 -20.29 -2.98
N VAL A 6 0.08 -19.15 -3.41
CA VAL A 6 0.60 -18.07 -2.55
C VAL A 6 -0.59 -17.50 -1.76
N LEU A 7 -0.54 -17.66 -0.42
CA LEU A 7 -1.43 -16.99 0.51
C LEU A 7 -1.13 -15.49 0.45
N ALA A 8 -2.08 -14.70 -0.05
CA ALA A 8 -2.16 -13.27 0.23
C ALA A 8 -3.52 -13.03 0.89
N GLY A 9 -3.56 -13.14 2.21
CA GLY A 9 -4.66 -12.61 3.00
C GLY A 9 -4.65 -11.10 2.81
N ALA A 10 -5.72 -10.59 2.22
CA ALA A 10 -5.88 -9.20 1.95
C ALA A 10 -5.89 -8.40 3.26
N LEU A 11 -4.81 -7.66 3.49
CA LEU A 11 -4.69 -6.56 4.42
C LEU A 11 -4.22 -5.40 3.55
N GLY A 12 -4.98 -4.30 3.56
CA GLY A 12 -4.87 -3.20 2.59
C GLY A 12 -3.45 -2.65 2.47
N LEU A 13 -2.72 -3.13 1.45
CA LEU A 13 -1.32 -2.81 1.19
C LEU A 13 -1.13 -2.52 -0.30
N ALA A 14 -1.80 -1.48 -0.79
CA ALA A 14 -1.48 -0.91 -2.11
C ALA A 14 -0.21 -0.02 -2.07
N THR A 15 0.33 0.27 -0.90
CA THR A 15 1.41 1.25 -0.71
C THR A 15 2.82 0.69 -0.78
N LEU A 16 3.00 -0.61 -1.07
CA LEU A 16 4.33 -1.24 -1.05
C LEU A 16 4.56 -2.25 -2.19
N VAL A 17 3.81 -2.17 -3.28
CA VAL A 17 3.93 -3.11 -4.43
C VAL A 17 5.31 -3.01 -5.11
N VAL A 18 6.01 -1.89 -4.93
CA VAL A 18 7.27 -1.59 -5.63
C VAL A 18 8.50 -2.15 -4.88
N ALA A 19 8.58 -2.05 -3.55
CA ALA A 19 9.67 -2.69 -2.80
C ALA A 19 9.49 -4.22 -2.65
N LEU A 20 8.25 -4.71 -2.80
CA LEU A 20 7.95 -6.15 -2.74
C LEU A 20 8.50 -6.95 -3.93
N LEU A 21 8.80 -6.32 -5.08
CA LEU A 21 9.31 -7.01 -6.26
C LEU A 21 10.79 -7.41 -6.13
N LEU A 22 11.62 -6.64 -5.42
CA LEU A 22 13.01 -7.02 -5.08
C LEU A 22 13.09 -7.96 -3.86
N LEU A 23 12.12 -7.87 -2.95
CA LEU A 23 12.00 -8.75 -1.78
C LEU A 23 11.19 -10.03 -2.05
N ARG A 24 10.79 -10.29 -3.30
CA ARG A 24 9.92 -11.44 -3.69
C ARG A 24 10.49 -12.82 -3.36
N GLN A 25 11.77 -12.94 -3.02
CA GLN A 25 12.35 -14.22 -2.57
C GLN A 25 12.40 -14.41 -1.04
N THR A 26 12.25 -13.34 -0.23
CA THR A 26 12.38 -13.46 1.24
C THR A 26 11.23 -12.81 2.04
N ALA A 27 10.55 -11.76 1.56
CA ALA A 27 9.56 -11.02 2.36
C ALA A 27 8.11 -11.53 2.23
N LEU A 28 7.79 -12.39 1.27
CA LEU A 28 6.46 -13.05 1.18
C LEU A 28 6.19 -14.06 2.33
N LEU A 29 7.16 -14.26 3.23
CA LEU A 29 7.06 -15.09 4.43
C LEU A 29 7.12 -14.28 5.73
N ALA A 30 7.26 -12.96 5.65
CA ALA A 30 7.39 -12.16 6.84
C ALA A 30 6.01 -11.86 7.42
N SER A 31 5.82 -12.16 8.70
CA SER A 31 4.58 -11.88 9.41
C SER A 31 4.31 -10.38 9.39
N ILE A 32 3.32 -9.96 8.60
CA ILE A 32 2.59 -8.68 8.70
C ILE A 32 2.42 -8.29 10.18
N PRO A 33 2.49 -6.99 10.53
CA PRO A 33 2.41 -6.50 11.90
C PRO A 33 1.36 -7.17 12.82
N GLY A 34 1.66 -7.12 14.11
CA GLY A 34 0.94 -7.82 15.16
C GLY A 34 -0.56 -7.50 15.26
N LEU A 35 -1.27 -8.33 16.04
CA LEU A 35 -2.71 -8.22 16.24
C LEU A 35 -3.14 -6.82 16.69
N ALA A 36 -2.39 -6.19 17.60
CA ALA A 36 -2.73 -4.88 18.14
C ALA A 36 -2.72 -3.78 17.08
N GLN A 37 -1.75 -3.78 16.15
CA GLN A 37 -1.65 -2.79 15.09
C GLN A 37 -2.79 -2.93 14.09
N VAL A 38 -3.16 -4.17 13.79
CA VAL A 38 -4.26 -4.52 12.89
C VAL A 38 -5.61 -4.07 13.48
N GLU A 39 -5.88 -4.38 14.75
CA GLU A 39 -7.11 -3.93 15.44
C GLU A 39 -7.16 -2.39 15.51
N SER A 40 -6.05 -1.76 15.88
CA SER A 40 -5.87 -0.30 15.95
C SER A 40 -6.15 0.41 14.60
N ALA A 41 -5.70 -0.15 13.48
CA ALA A 41 -5.98 0.40 12.15
C ALA A 41 -7.47 0.26 11.76
N ALA A 42 -8.10 -0.87 12.08
CA ALA A 42 -9.52 -1.09 11.85
C ALA A 42 -10.40 -0.14 12.67
N GLU A 43 -10.03 0.13 13.94
CA GLU A 43 -10.72 1.10 14.81
C GLU A 43 -10.64 2.52 14.23
N ALA A 44 -9.45 2.96 13.83
CA ALA A 44 -9.26 4.29 13.23
C ALA A 44 -10.15 4.50 12.00
N ARG A 45 -10.25 3.49 11.13
CA ARG A 45 -11.09 3.58 9.95
C ARG A 45 -12.58 3.61 10.27
N ARG A 46 -13.00 2.81 11.26
CA ARG A 46 -14.40 2.68 11.69
C ARG A 46 -14.91 3.97 12.37
N ASP A 47 -14.07 4.59 13.20
CA ASP A 47 -14.45 5.77 13.99
C ASP A 47 -14.10 7.10 13.29
N GLY A 48 -13.34 7.04 12.21
CA GLY A 48 -12.82 8.21 11.50
C GLY A 48 -13.88 9.03 10.76
N GLN A 49 -13.55 10.29 10.51
CA GLN A 49 -14.42 11.21 9.78
C GLN A 49 -14.25 11.06 8.27
N ASP A 50 -15.35 10.97 7.53
CA ASP A 50 -15.37 10.84 6.06
C ASP A 50 -15.25 12.18 5.31
N THR A 51 -15.08 13.30 6.02
CA THR A 51 -14.86 14.61 5.39
C THR A 51 -13.48 14.65 4.71
N PRO A 52 -13.37 15.02 3.43
CA PRO A 52 -12.09 15.15 2.75
C PRO A 52 -11.26 16.31 3.33
N VAL A 53 -9.99 16.05 3.62
CA VAL A 53 -9.00 17.07 4.02
C VAL A 53 -8.05 17.43 2.87
N LEU A 54 -7.93 16.52 1.90
CA LEU A 54 -7.11 16.67 0.71
C LEU A 54 -7.83 16.01 -0.48
N ARG A 55 -7.62 16.53 -1.68
CA ARG A 55 -7.96 15.86 -2.93
C ARG A 55 -6.72 15.70 -3.78
N VAL A 56 -6.52 14.50 -4.33
CA VAL A 56 -5.42 14.18 -5.22
C VAL A 56 -6.00 13.62 -6.51
N ALA A 57 -5.74 14.31 -7.62
CA ALA A 57 -6.39 14.09 -8.90
C ALA A 57 -7.94 14.01 -8.78
N GLY A 58 -8.52 14.88 -7.94
CA GLY A 58 -9.97 14.92 -7.66
C GLY A 58 -10.47 13.86 -6.66
N ARG A 59 -9.66 12.86 -6.31
CA ARG A 59 -10.04 11.80 -5.36
C ARG A 59 -9.81 12.24 -3.91
N PRO A 60 -10.77 12.01 -3.00
CA PRO A 60 -10.66 12.46 -1.63
C PRO A 60 -9.66 11.62 -0.82
N VAL A 61 -9.00 12.29 0.12
CA VAL A 61 -8.32 11.70 1.27
C VAL A 61 -8.96 12.29 2.51
N THR A 62 -9.40 11.40 3.40
CA THR A 62 -10.11 11.75 4.64
C THR A 62 -9.17 11.61 5.84
N VAL A 63 -9.56 12.17 7.00
CA VAL A 63 -8.81 11.93 8.26
C VAL A 63 -8.80 10.44 8.60
N ALA A 64 -9.90 9.73 8.35
CA ALA A 64 -9.96 8.29 8.56
C ALA A 64 -8.90 7.53 7.73
N ASP A 65 -8.68 7.94 6.48
CA ASP A 65 -7.65 7.32 5.62
C ASP A 65 -6.24 7.62 6.14
N LEU A 66 -6.00 8.85 6.64
CA LEU A 66 -4.70 9.27 7.20
C LEU A 66 -4.36 8.52 8.48
N ASP A 67 -5.30 8.45 9.44
CA ASP A 67 -5.10 7.76 10.71
C ASP A 67 -4.89 6.25 10.50
N GLU A 68 -5.63 5.64 9.58
CA GLU A 68 -5.43 4.24 9.19
C GLU A 68 -4.05 4.03 8.57
N MET A 69 -3.66 4.87 7.60
CA MET A 69 -2.37 4.75 6.91
C MET A 69 -1.18 5.01 7.84
N GLU A 70 -1.30 5.92 8.80
CA GLU A 70 -0.26 6.15 9.80
C GLU A 70 -0.05 4.91 10.67
N ARG A 71 -1.13 4.26 11.13
CA ARG A 71 -1.03 3.02 11.90
C ARG A 71 -0.37 1.90 11.10
N TRP A 72 -0.70 1.78 9.82
CA TRP A 72 -0.01 0.87 8.91
C TRP A 72 1.47 1.21 8.73
N THR A 73 1.80 2.50 8.66
CA THR A 73 3.18 2.96 8.52
C THR A 73 4.02 2.63 9.75
N VAL A 74 3.50 2.89 10.95
CA VAL A 74 4.14 2.49 12.23
C VAL A 74 4.37 0.98 12.25
N ALA A 75 3.33 0.23 11.88
CA ALA A 75 3.34 -1.22 11.92
C ALA A 75 4.35 -1.83 10.91
N ASN A 76 4.49 -1.22 9.73
CA ASN A 76 5.50 -1.57 8.74
C ASN A 76 6.91 -1.24 9.23
N LEU A 77 7.11 -0.11 9.90
CA LEU A 77 8.40 0.28 10.44
C LEU A 77 8.88 -0.71 11.53
N ASP A 78 7.98 -1.12 12.42
CA ASP A 78 8.28 -2.15 13.43
C ASP A 78 8.62 -3.49 12.77
N TRP A 79 7.85 -3.90 11.76
CA TRP A 79 8.14 -5.10 10.98
C TRP A 79 9.52 -5.02 10.29
N MET A 80 9.88 -3.87 9.72
CA MET A 80 11.19 -3.69 9.06
C MET A 80 12.34 -3.83 10.07
N ARG A 81 12.18 -3.31 11.29
CA ARG A 81 13.18 -3.45 12.37
C ARG A 81 13.33 -4.90 12.83
N ASP A 82 12.21 -5.61 12.93
CA ASP A 82 12.22 -7.04 13.24
C ASP A 82 12.87 -7.85 12.11
N ALA A 83 12.52 -7.56 10.85
CA ALA A 83 13.12 -8.19 9.68
C ALA A 83 14.62 -7.93 9.60
N LEU A 84 15.07 -6.70 9.91
CA LEU A 84 16.48 -6.34 9.98
C LEU A 84 17.23 -7.17 11.03
N THR A 85 16.62 -7.47 12.17
CA THR A 85 17.25 -8.31 13.21
C THR A 85 17.41 -9.75 12.76
N ASN A 86 16.52 -10.24 11.89
CA ASN A 86 16.45 -11.64 11.48
C ASN A 86 17.10 -11.94 10.13
N THR A 87 17.46 -10.92 9.34
CA THR A 87 18.10 -11.11 8.03
C THR A 87 19.63 -11.23 8.14
N THR A 88 20.17 -12.22 7.44
CA THR A 88 21.61 -12.52 7.36
C THR A 88 22.25 -12.05 6.05
N ASP A 89 21.45 -11.55 5.10
CA ASP A 89 21.93 -11.03 3.82
C ASP A 89 22.32 -9.55 3.97
N GLU A 90 23.60 -9.24 3.83
CA GLU A 90 24.11 -7.87 4.06
C GLU A 90 23.53 -6.83 3.09
N GLY A 91 23.21 -7.22 1.85
CA GLY A 91 22.57 -6.33 0.88
C GLY A 91 21.14 -5.98 1.30
N GLN A 92 20.37 -6.97 1.73
CA GLN A 92 19.02 -6.77 2.26
C GLN A 92 19.05 -5.97 3.57
N ARG A 93 20.03 -6.22 4.44
CA ARG A 93 20.22 -5.43 5.67
C ARG A 93 20.46 -3.96 5.37
N ALA A 94 21.42 -3.65 4.51
CA ALA A 94 21.75 -2.27 4.15
C ALA A 94 20.56 -1.55 3.50
N LEU A 95 19.80 -2.25 2.65
CA LEU A 95 18.59 -1.69 2.04
C LEU A 95 17.50 -1.40 3.07
N LEU A 96 17.25 -2.33 4.00
CA LEU A 96 16.28 -2.14 5.09
C LEU A 96 16.69 -0.99 6.00
N GLU A 97 17.97 -0.88 6.38
CA GLU A 97 18.50 0.22 7.20
C GLU A 97 18.27 1.58 6.53
N ARG A 98 18.54 1.70 5.22
CA ARG A 98 18.31 2.95 4.47
C ARG A 98 16.82 3.32 4.43
N HIS A 99 15.92 2.36 4.24
CA HIS A 99 14.49 2.63 4.23
C HIS A 99 13.95 2.99 5.62
N ILE A 100 14.39 2.29 6.68
CA ILE A 100 14.05 2.62 8.07
C ILE A 100 14.48 4.06 8.37
N ALA A 101 15.72 4.41 8.07
CA ALA A 101 16.26 5.74 8.30
C ALA A 101 15.47 6.82 7.52
N LEU A 102 15.04 6.54 6.29
CA LEU A 102 14.22 7.46 5.50
C LEU A 102 12.85 7.69 6.15
N ILE A 103 12.17 6.62 6.58
CA ILE A 103 10.87 6.73 7.26
C ILE A 103 11.01 7.50 8.58
N GLU A 104 12.05 7.21 9.37
CA GLU A 104 12.31 7.87 10.64
C GLU A 104 12.66 9.36 10.47
N ALA A 105 13.38 9.73 9.41
CA ALA A 105 13.74 11.12 9.13
C ALA A 105 12.52 12.00 8.80
N TYR A 106 11.53 11.44 8.10
CA TYR A 106 10.33 12.17 7.68
C TYR A 106 9.16 12.03 8.68
N GLY A 107 9.16 10.99 9.50
CA GLY A 107 8.11 10.65 10.45
C GLY A 107 6.92 9.94 9.81
N THR A 108 6.28 9.06 10.59
CA THR A 108 5.14 8.25 10.14
C THR A 108 3.96 9.02 9.56
N PRO A 109 3.59 10.23 10.05
CA PRO A 109 2.46 10.96 9.45
C PRO A 109 2.79 11.50 8.06
N THR A 110 4.03 11.95 7.82
CA THR A 110 4.48 12.40 6.48
C THR A 110 4.47 11.25 5.49
N VAL A 111 4.99 10.09 5.91
CA VAL A 111 5.03 8.88 5.07
C VAL A 111 3.61 8.39 4.76
N ALA A 112 2.70 8.43 5.72
CA ALA A 112 1.30 8.08 5.51
C ALA A 112 0.61 8.98 4.48
N LEU A 113 0.81 10.30 4.60
CA LEU A 113 0.31 11.29 3.64
C LEU A 113 0.88 11.04 2.24
N ALA A 114 2.18 10.79 2.14
CA ALA A 114 2.85 10.46 0.88
C ALA A 114 2.27 9.19 0.22
N ALA A 115 2.04 8.14 1.02
CA ALA A 115 1.43 6.90 0.55
C ALA A 115 0.03 7.14 -0.03
N LEU A 116 -0.79 7.96 0.64
CA LEU A 116 -2.14 8.29 0.17
C LEU A 116 -2.12 9.19 -1.08
N ILE A 117 -1.19 10.14 -1.18
CA ILE A 117 -0.99 10.93 -2.41
C ILE A 117 -0.68 10.00 -3.59
N ARG A 118 0.28 9.10 -3.41
CA ARG A 118 0.65 8.10 -4.41
C ARG A 118 -0.56 7.22 -4.79
N ASP A 119 -1.24 6.63 -3.82
CA ASP A 119 -2.38 5.74 -4.06
C ASP A 119 -3.49 6.44 -4.85
N ARG A 120 -3.87 7.66 -4.46
CA ARG A 120 -4.95 8.41 -5.14
C ARG A 120 -4.55 8.84 -6.55
N ALA A 121 -3.29 9.23 -6.77
CA ALA A 121 -2.80 9.55 -8.11
C ALA A 121 -2.86 8.32 -9.04
N LEU A 122 -2.40 7.17 -8.56
CA LEU A 122 -2.42 5.92 -9.33
C LEU A 122 -3.85 5.41 -9.59
N GLU A 123 -4.74 5.51 -8.61
CA GLU A 123 -6.16 5.20 -8.80
C GLU A 123 -6.80 6.07 -9.88
N ALA A 124 -6.52 7.38 -9.87
CA ALA A 124 -7.02 8.30 -10.88
C ALA A 124 -6.43 8.02 -12.27
N ALA A 125 -5.16 7.62 -12.36
CA ALA A 125 -4.56 7.19 -13.61
C ALA A 125 -5.25 5.92 -14.16
N ALA A 126 -5.44 4.90 -13.32
CA ALA A 126 -6.13 3.68 -13.72
C ALA A 126 -7.57 3.93 -14.20
N GLU A 127 -8.30 4.86 -13.56
CA GLU A 127 -9.64 5.25 -14.02
C GLU A 127 -9.60 5.98 -15.37
N ARG A 128 -8.70 6.96 -15.55
CA ARG A 128 -8.53 7.69 -16.83
C ARG A 128 -8.19 6.77 -17.99
N GLU A 129 -7.42 5.71 -17.74
CA GLU A 129 -7.03 4.72 -18.73
C GLU A 129 -8.09 3.62 -18.96
N GLY A 130 -9.23 3.67 -18.26
CA GLY A 130 -10.30 2.69 -18.40
C GLY A 130 -9.94 1.31 -17.83
N LEU A 131 -9.01 1.26 -16.87
CA LEU A 131 -8.52 0.03 -16.24
C LEU A 131 -9.30 -0.35 -14.97
N TRP A 132 -10.19 0.53 -14.50
CA TRP A 132 -11.02 0.25 -13.33
C TRP A 132 -11.88 -1.00 -13.53
N PRO A 133 -11.93 -1.94 -12.57
CA PRO A 133 -12.73 -3.16 -12.71
C PRO A 133 -14.23 -2.90 -12.64
N ASP A 134 -14.99 -3.73 -13.34
CA ASP A 134 -16.44 -3.77 -13.19
C ASP A 134 -16.85 -4.47 -11.88
N GLU A 135 -18.12 -4.27 -11.49
CA GLU A 135 -18.67 -4.81 -10.24
C GLU A 135 -18.62 -6.34 -10.19
N ALA A 136 -18.78 -7.01 -11.34
CA ALA A 136 -18.73 -8.47 -11.42
C ALA A 136 -17.33 -9.01 -11.09
N THR A 137 -16.28 -8.37 -11.62
CA THR A 137 -14.88 -8.71 -11.34
C THR A 137 -14.57 -8.49 -9.86
N VAL A 138 -15.00 -7.38 -9.27
CA VAL A 138 -14.78 -7.07 -7.86
C VAL A 138 -15.48 -8.09 -6.96
N ARG A 139 -16.75 -8.41 -7.23
CA ARG A 139 -17.49 -9.43 -6.47
C ARG A 139 -16.82 -10.80 -6.54
N ALA A 140 -16.37 -11.23 -7.72
CA ALA A 140 -15.67 -12.51 -7.87
C ALA A 140 -14.36 -12.55 -7.06
N ARG A 141 -13.61 -11.44 -7.01
CA ARG A 141 -12.42 -11.28 -6.16
C ARG A 141 -12.79 -11.40 -4.68
N VAL A 142 -13.81 -10.67 -4.24
CA VAL A 142 -14.28 -10.66 -2.84
C VAL A 142 -14.75 -12.04 -2.39
N GLU A 143 -15.56 -12.74 -3.20
CA GLU A 143 -16.04 -14.09 -2.87
C GLU A 143 -14.90 -15.10 -2.73
N ARG A 144 -13.94 -15.05 -3.65
CA ARG A 144 -12.75 -15.90 -3.60
C ARG A 144 -11.92 -15.63 -2.35
N ASP A 145 -11.65 -14.36 -2.06
CA ASP A 145 -10.79 -13.97 -0.94
C ASP A 145 -11.50 -14.22 0.41
N ARG A 146 -12.83 -14.11 0.46
CA ARG A 146 -13.64 -14.54 1.62
C ARG A 146 -13.57 -16.04 1.86
N ALA A 147 -13.65 -16.85 0.81
CA ALA A 147 -13.50 -18.31 0.93
C ALA A 147 -12.09 -18.70 1.40
N LEU A 148 -11.05 -18.01 0.91
CA LEU A 148 -9.68 -18.20 1.36
C LEU A 148 -9.52 -17.80 2.83
N ALA A 149 -10.04 -16.63 3.23
CA ALA A 149 -9.99 -16.14 4.61
C ALA A 149 -10.59 -17.16 5.60
N ALA A 150 -11.72 -17.78 5.25
CA ALA A 150 -12.39 -18.80 6.07
C ALA A 150 -11.54 -20.06 6.32
N THR A 151 -10.53 -20.32 5.49
CA THR A 151 -9.64 -21.50 5.62
C THR A 151 -8.21 -21.16 6.07
N SER A 152 -7.89 -19.87 6.19
CA SER A 152 -6.52 -19.40 6.43
C SER A 152 -5.99 -19.71 7.84
N GLY A 153 -6.86 -19.68 8.86
CA GLY A 153 -6.45 -19.74 10.26
C GLY A 153 -5.63 -18.53 10.73
N ASP A 154 -5.53 -17.45 9.94
CA ASP A 154 -4.76 -16.27 10.31
C ASP A 154 -5.52 -15.43 11.35
N ALA A 155 -5.02 -15.43 12.58
CA ALA A 155 -5.61 -14.69 13.69
C ALA A 155 -5.64 -13.18 13.44
N ARG A 156 -4.71 -12.62 12.65
CA ARG A 156 -4.64 -11.19 12.35
C ARG A 156 -5.74 -10.79 11.39
N LEU A 157 -5.92 -11.57 10.32
CA LEU A 157 -7.01 -11.35 9.38
C LEU A 157 -8.37 -11.47 10.10
N ALA A 158 -8.53 -12.48 10.96
CA ALA A 158 -9.74 -12.64 11.76
C ALA A 158 -9.98 -11.45 12.71
N ALA A 159 -8.94 -10.94 13.37
CA ALA A 159 -9.03 -9.80 14.25
C ALA A 159 -9.40 -8.50 13.50
N TYR A 160 -8.81 -8.27 12.33
CA TYR A 160 -9.14 -7.11 11.49
C TYR A 160 -10.62 -7.11 11.07
N ILE A 161 -11.08 -8.24 10.51
CA ILE A 161 -12.47 -8.42 10.07
C ILE A 161 -13.43 -8.25 11.24
N ARG A 162 -13.11 -8.80 12.41
CA ARG A 162 -13.94 -8.70 13.61
C ARG A 162 -14.03 -7.27 14.13
N THR A 163 -12.92 -6.54 14.17
CA THR A 163 -12.84 -5.17 14.71
C THR A 163 -13.60 -4.18 13.83
N PHE A 164 -13.44 -4.33 12.50
CA PHE A 164 -14.21 -3.58 11.52
C PHE A 164 -15.70 -3.96 11.54
N GLY A 165 -16.00 -5.23 11.82
CA GLY A 165 -17.32 -5.83 11.73
C GLY A 165 -17.47 -6.60 10.40
N GLU A 166 -17.74 -7.90 10.48
CA GLU A 166 -17.65 -8.81 9.32
C GLU A 166 -18.50 -8.36 8.12
N GLN A 167 -19.74 -7.93 8.36
CA GLN A 167 -20.64 -7.48 7.30
C GLN A 167 -20.13 -6.21 6.63
N ALA A 168 -19.73 -5.21 7.42
CA ALA A 168 -19.19 -3.95 6.91
C ALA A 168 -17.87 -4.19 6.15
N TYR A 169 -17.04 -5.10 6.65
CA TYR A 169 -15.78 -5.46 6.01
C TYR A 169 -16.03 -6.06 4.62
N TRP A 170 -16.81 -7.14 4.52
CA TRP A 170 -16.95 -7.87 3.26
C TRP A 170 -17.85 -7.18 2.24
N ASN A 171 -18.82 -6.38 2.67
CA ASN A 171 -19.81 -5.81 1.76
C ASN A 171 -19.53 -4.34 1.41
N ASP A 172 -18.88 -3.58 2.30
CA ASP A 172 -18.74 -2.14 2.12
C ASP A 172 -17.27 -1.72 1.95
N TRP A 173 -16.37 -2.22 2.79
CA TRP A 173 -14.96 -1.79 2.78
C TRP A 173 -14.11 -2.58 1.78
N TYR A 174 -14.06 -3.90 1.92
CA TYR A 174 -13.16 -4.74 1.15
C TYR A 174 -13.40 -4.70 -0.36
N PRO A 175 -14.64 -4.58 -0.88
CA PRO A 175 -14.86 -4.40 -2.32
C PRO A 175 -14.16 -3.17 -2.90
N ARG A 176 -14.06 -2.06 -2.13
CA ARG A 176 -13.33 -0.85 -2.57
C ARG A 176 -11.83 -1.11 -2.64
N VAL A 177 -11.28 -1.82 -1.66
CA VAL A 177 -9.87 -2.23 -1.63
C VAL A 177 -9.55 -3.17 -2.79
N ALA A 178 -10.39 -4.18 -3.01
CA ALA A 178 -10.25 -5.12 -4.11
C ALA A 178 -10.31 -4.43 -5.48
N ALA A 179 -11.24 -3.48 -5.67
CA ALA A 179 -11.34 -2.70 -6.89
C ALA A 179 -10.05 -1.91 -7.17
N ARG A 180 -9.51 -1.25 -6.13
CA ARG A 180 -8.24 -0.53 -6.21
C ARG A 180 -7.07 -1.47 -6.55
N GLU A 181 -6.92 -2.58 -5.85
CA GLU A 181 -5.83 -3.55 -6.10
C GLU A 181 -5.86 -4.05 -7.54
N ILE A 182 -7.03 -4.44 -8.05
CA ILE A 182 -7.18 -4.89 -9.44
C ILE A 182 -6.84 -3.76 -10.43
N ALA A 183 -7.29 -2.53 -10.16
CA ALA A 183 -7.00 -1.38 -11.01
C ALA A 183 -5.49 -1.09 -11.07
N LEU A 184 -4.79 -1.17 -9.94
CA LEU A 184 -3.35 -0.97 -9.87
C LEU A 184 -2.56 -2.12 -10.51
N GLU A 185 -2.98 -3.37 -10.32
CA GLU A 185 -2.43 -4.53 -11.03
C GLU A 185 -2.55 -4.34 -12.55
N ARG A 186 -3.72 -3.91 -13.03
CA ARG A 186 -3.94 -3.63 -14.46
C ARG A 186 -3.11 -2.46 -14.98
N LEU A 187 -2.95 -1.40 -14.19
CA LEU A 187 -2.11 -0.26 -14.54
C LEU A 187 -0.63 -0.68 -14.67
N TYR A 188 -0.12 -1.44 -13.70
CA TYR A 188 1.21 -2.02 -13.77
C TYR A 188 1.41 -2.88 -15.04
N GLU A 189 0.47 -3.78 -15.34
CA GLU A 189 0.55 -4.62 -16.54
C GLU A 189 0.41 -3.83 -17.85
N ALA A 190 -0.43 -2.79 -17.89
CA ALA A 190 -0.59 -1.94 -19.06
C ALA A 190 0.71 -1.21 -19.43
N HIS A 191 1.42 -0.70 -18.42
CA HIS A 191 2.67 0.05 -18.63
C HIS A 191 3.91 -0.84 -18.76
N THR A 192 3.93 -2.01 -18.13
CA THR A 192 5.16 -2.85 -18.07
C THR A 192 5.04 -4.24 -18.70
N GLY A 193 3.83 -4.71 -19.02
CA GLY A 193 3.56 -6.10 -19.41
C GLY A 193 4.25 -6.55 -20.70
N HIS A 194 4.71 -5.60 -21.52
CA HIS A 194 5.47 -5.87 -22.73
C HIS A 194 6.94 -6.27 -22.48
N LEU A 195 7.46 -6.02 -21.27
CA LEU A 195 8.81 -6.40 -20.87
C LEU A 195 8.80 -7.78 -20.21
N SER A 196 9.78 -8.61 -20.57
CA SER A 196 9.96 -9.95 -19.99
C SER A 196 10.95 -9.97 -18.82
N ASP A 197 11.85 -9.00 -18.76
CA ASP A 197 12.83 -8.85 -17.69
C ASP A 197 12.22 -8.10 -16.48
N LEU A 198 12.31 -8.71 -15.30
CA LEU A 198 11.68 -8.17 -14.09
C LEU A 198 12.34 -6.88 -13.59
N GLN A 199 13.66 -6.73 -13.78
CA GLN A 199 14.40 -5.55 -13.35
C GLN A 199 14.04 -4.35 -14.23
N GLN A 200 13.94 -4.54 -15.55
CA GLN A 200 13.47 -3.53 -16.49
C GLN A 200 12.00 -3.14 -16.25
N ARG A 201 11.13 -4.11 -15.96
CA ARG A 201 9.74 -3.82 -15.57
C ARG A 201 9.68 -2.94 -14.33
N GLN A 202 10.52 -3.25 -13.34
CA GLN A 202 10.57 -2.51 -12.09
C GLN A 202 11.06 -1.08 -12.28
N ALA A 203 12.13 -0.89 -13.07
CA ALA A 203 12.67 0.44 -13.39
C ALA A 203 11.64 1.30 -14.15
N LEU A 204 11.00 0.74 -15.18
CA LEU A 204 9.96 1.45 -15.93
C LEU A 204 8.76 1.80 -15.06
N TRP A 205 8.36 0.90 -14.15
CA TRP A 205 7.27 1.18 -13.23
C TRP A 205 7.58 2.33 -12.28
N LEU A 206 8.80 2.40 -11.73
CA LEU A 206 9.23 3.49 -10.85
C LEU A 206 9.17 4.84 -11.57
N GLU A 207 9.65 4.91 -12.81
CA GLU A 207 9.57 6.12 -13.65
C GLU A 207 8.12 6.52 -13.93
N THR A 208 7.29 5.54 -14.29
CA THR A 208 5.87 5.75 -14.59
C THR A 208 5.10 6.25 -13.37
N GLU A 209 5.28 5.61 -12.22
CA GLU A 209 4.65 5.98 -10.95
C GLU A 209 5.04 7.41 -10.55
N ARG A 210 6.32 7.76 -10.66
CA ARG A 210 6.81 9.11 -10.39
C ARG A 210 6.16 10.15 -11.28
N SER A 211 6.08 9.91 -12.59
CA SER A 211 5.41 10.80 -13.54
C SER A 211 3.92 10.98 -13.19
N ILE A 212 3.19 9.88 -12.93
CA ILE A 212 1.76 9.94 -12.56
C ILE A 212 1.55 10.79 -11.31
N VAL A 213 2.38 10.62 -10.28
CA VAL A 213 2.24 11.37 -9.03
C VAL A 213 2.60 12.84 -9.21
N GLN A 214 3.65 13.16 -9.98
CA GLN A 214 4.06 14.54 -10.24
C GLN A 214 3.03 15.33 -11.06
N GLU A 215 2.28 14.66 -11.93
CA GLU A 215 1.22 15.26 -12.74
C GLU A 215 -0.14 15.33 -12.01
N ALA A 216 -0.28 14.65 -10.87
CA ALA A 216 -1.53 14.65 -10.12
C ALA A 216 -1.78 16.04 -9.50
N GLY A 217 -2.92 16.64 -9.84
CA GLY A 217 -3.35 17.88 -9.17
C GLY A 217 -3.66 17.62 -7.70
N ILE A 218 -3.03 18.38 -6.79
CA ILE A 218 -3.24 18.27 -5.35
C ILE A 218 -3.95 19.53 -4.85
N GLU A 219 -5.09 19.34 -4.19
CA GLU A 219 -5.90 20.40 -3.60
C GLU A 219 -6.03 20.14 -2.10
N VAL A 220 -5.55 21.07 -1.28
CA VAL A 220 -5.74 21.05 0.18
C VAL A 220 -7.10 21.64 0.50
N VAL A 221 -7.95 20.88 1.21
CA VAL A 221 -9.32 21.29 1.56
C VAL A 221 -9.36 21.85 2.99
N GLU A 222 -8.72 21.16 3.94
CA GLU A 222 -8.64 21.55 5.37
C GLU A 222 -7.19 21.38 5.86
N ASP A 223 -6.37 22.43 5.69
CA ASP A 223 -4.93 22.41 5.94
C ASP A 223 -4.59 22.12 7.41
N GLU A 224 -5.36 22.68 8.34
CA GLU A 224 -5.16 22.54 9.78
C GLU A 224 -5.38 21.11 10.31
N ARG A 225 -5.93 20.22 9.48
CA ARG A 225 -6.17 18.81 9.80
C ARG A 225 -5.18 17.87 9.11
N LEU A 226 -4.29 18.38 8.28
CA LEU A 226 -3.23 17.57 7.70
C LEU A 226 -2.17 17.28 8.77
N PRO A 227 -1.74 16.02 8.91
CA PRO A 227 -0.75 15.65 9.92
C PRO A 227 0.69 16.03 9.53
N ALA A 228 0.90 16.41 8.26
CA ALA A 228 2.17 16.85 7.69
C ALA A 228 1.91 17.72 6.45
N SER A 229 2.91 18.47 5.98
CA SER A 229 2.78 19.25 4.75
C SER A 229 2.88 18.39 3.49
N VAL A 230 2.13 18.77 2.46
CA VAL A 230 2.20 18.14 1.12
C VAL A 230 3.62 18.18 0.56
N ASP A 231 4.32 19.30 0.70
CA ASP A 231 5.71 19.44 0.24
C ASP A 231 6.66 18.43 0.87
N SER A 232 6.50 18.15 2.17
CA SER A 232 7.31 17.16 2.89
C SER A 232 7.00 15.75 2.40
N ALA A 233 5.72 15.45 2.18
CA ALA A 233 5.27 14.16 1.64
C ALA A 233 5.80 13.91 0.21
N LEU A 234 5.77 14.92 -0.66
CA LEU A 234 6.32 14.81 -2.02
C LEU A 234 7.85 14.65 -2.01
N ARG A 235 8.54 15.31 -1.08
CA ARG A 235 9.99 15.14 -0.93
C ARG A 235 10.36 13.73 -0.45
N TYR A 236 9.59 13.18 0.48
CA TYR A 236 9.74 11.78 0.88
C TYR A 236 9.59 10.82 -0.31
N LEU A 237 8.57 10.99 -1.15
CA LEU A 237 8.38 10.15 -2.35
C LEU A 237 9.57 10.25 -3.30
N ASP A 238 10.11 11.45 -3.51
CA ASP A 238 11.28 11.66 -4.36
C ASP A 238 12.52 10.92 -3.86
N GLU A 239 12.78 10.94 -2.55
CA GLU A 239 13.88 10.19 -1.93
C GLU A 239 13.62 8.68 -1.92
N TYR A 240 12.38 8.26 -1.72
CA TYR A 240 11.98 6.85 -1.77
C TYR A 240 12.21 6.26 -3.17
N TRP A 241 11.82 6.95 -4.24
CA TRP A 241 12.05 6.47 -5.60
C TRP A 241 13.54 6.37 -5.93
N LYS A 242 14.35 7.39 -5.57
CA LYS A 242 15.82 7.34 -5.75
C LYS A 242 16.44 6.16 -5.02
N LEU A 243 16.05 5.95 -3.75
CA LEU A 243 16.51 4.83 -2.95
C LEU A 243 16.17 3.48 -3.59
N THR A 244 14.98 3.39 -4.18
CA THR A 244 14.52 2.15 -4.84
C THR A 244 15.23 1.94 -6.19
N GLU A 245 15.40 2.99 -7.00
CA GLU A 245 16.14 2.95 -8.28
C GLU A 245 17.60 2.48 -8.08
N ASP A 246 18.29 2.99 -7.05
CA ASP A 246 19.63 2.56 -6.67
C ASP A 246 19.72 1.04 -6.43
N SER A 247 18.70 0.49 -5.76
CA SER A 247 18.64 -0.95 -5.41
C SER A 247 18.27 -1.85 -6.59
N VAL A 248 17.56 -1.30 -7.58
CA VAL A 248 17.24 -2.01 -8.82
C VAL A 248 18.44 -2.00 -9.77
N SER A 249 19.35 -1.03 -9.65
CA SER A 249 20.48 -0.87 -10.58
C SER A 249 21.78 -1.56 -10.12
N SER A 250 21.84 -2.01 -8.87
CA SER A 250 22.97 -2.71 -8.24
C SER A 250 22.91 -4.22 -8.40
#